data_AF-A0A7D3X353-F1
#
_entry.id   AF-A0A7D3X353-F1
#
_cell.length_a   1.000
_cell.length_b   1.000
_cell.length_c   1.000
_cell.angle_alpha   90.00
_cell.angle_beta   90.00
_cell.angle_gamma   90.00
#
_symmetry.space_group_name_H-M   'P 1'
#
loop_
_entity.id
_entity.type
_entity.pdbx_description
1 polymer ?
#
loop_
_entity_poly.entity_id
_entity_poly.type
_entity_poly.pdbx_seq_one_letter_code
_entity_poly.pdbx_strand_id
1 'polypeptide(L)' 'MSTPATVRQANLDQRNLRIRDAFYKRFTNVPRAQRPERELVVAQLAGEYFLSAKPVELIVMPKARQCLR' A
#
# COMPACT_ATOMS: atom_id res chain seq x y z
N MET A 1 11.80 20.47 -19.33
CA MET A 1 10.33 20.59 -19.24
C MET A 1 9.75 19.19 -19.11
N SER A 2 9.19 18.84 -17.94
CA SER A 2 8.53 17.54 -17.71
C SER A 2 7.22 17.50 -18.51
N THR A 3 6.92 16.40 -19.19
CA THR A 3 5.62 16.26 -19.87
C THR A 3 4.51 16.02 -18.83
N PRO A 4 3.25 16.38 -19.10
CA PRO A 4 2.14 16.11 -18.16
C PRO A 4 2.01 14.63 -17.78
N ALA A 5 2.41 13.71 -18.66
CA ALA A 5 2.44 12.28 -18.40
C ALA A 5 3.48 11.88 -17.33
N THR A 6 4.68 12.47 -17.36
CA THR A 6 5.72 12.15 -16.36
C THR A 6 5.38 12.69 -14.98
N VAL A 7 4.72 13.85 -14.90
CA VAL A 7 4.23 14.42 -13.64
C VAL A 7 3.13 13.56 -13.01
N ARG A 8 2.18 13.08 -13.82
CA ARG A 8 1.13 12.17 -13.34
C ARG A 8 1.71 10.88 -12.78
N GLN A 9 2.69 10.29 -13.48
CA GLN A 9 3.36 9.07 -13.03
C GLN A 9 4.11 9.30 -11.71
N ALA A 10 4.86 10.40 -11.60
CA ALA A 10 5.58 10.74 -10.36
C ALA A 10 4.63 10.90 -9.15
N ASN A 11 3.47 11.53 -9.34
CA ASN A 11 2.46 11.66 -8.29
C ASN A 11 1.87 10.30 -7.87
N LEU A 12 1.62 9.41 -8.83
CA LEU A 12 1.16 8.05 -8.54
C LEU A 12 2.20 7.26 -7.76
N ASP A 13 3.47 7.35 -8.15
CA ASP A 13 4.57 6.65 -7.47
C ASP A 13 4.76 7.18 -6.05
N GLN A 14 4.70 8.49 -5.85
CA GLN A 14 4.78 9.11 -4.53
C GLN A 14 3.62 8.67 -3.62
N ARG A 15 2.39 8.61 -4.15
CA ARG A 15 1.23 8.10 -3.40
C ARG A 15 1.43 6.63 -3.02
N ASN A 16 1.85 5.80 -3.97
CA ASN A 16 2.06 4.37 -3.75
C ASN A 16 3.17 4.13 -2.72
N LEU A 17 4.22 4.95 -2.70
CA LEU A 17 5.27 4.89 -1.68
C LEU A 17 4.70 5.17 -0.28
N ARG A 18 3.90 6.23 -0.12
CA ARG A 18 3.26 6.57 1.17
C ARG A 18 2.37 5.44 1.69
N ILE A 19 1.59 4.80 0.81
CA ILE A 19 0.73 3.65 1.15
C ILE A 19 1.59 2.47 1.66
N ARG A 20 2.71 2.17 0.99
CA ARG A 20 3.62 1.10 1.43
C ARG A 20 4.26 1.39 2.77
N ASP A 21 4.71 2.62 3.00
CA ASP A 21 5.31 3.03 4.26
C ASP A 21 4.30 2.93 5.41
N ALA A 22 3.06 3.37 5.18
CA ALA A 22 1.99 3.26 6.16
C ALA A 22 1.66 1.80 6.50
N PHE A 23 1.59 0.93 5.48
CA PHE A 23 1.40 -0.52 5.69
C PHE A 23 2.55 -1.13 6.50
N TYR A 24 3.80 -0.85 6.15
CA TYR A 24 4.97 -1.38 6.84
C TYR A 24 5.00 -0.99 8.32
N LYS A 25 4.66 0.27 8.63
CA LYS A 25 4.57 0.76 10.02
C LYS A 25 3.48 0.05 10.82
N ARG A 26 2.30 -0.18 10.23
CA ARG A 26 1.12 -0.73 10.92
C ARG A 26 1.12 -2.26 11.01
N PHE A 27 1.73 -2.95 10.06
CA PHE A 27 1.64 -4.41 9.94
C PHE A 27 2.98 -5.13 10.12
N THR A 28 4.08 -4.59 9.58
CA THR A 28 5.36 -5.31 9.56
C THR A 28 6.25 -4.97 10.76
N ASN A 29 6.32 -3.70 11.15
CA ASN A 29 7.15 -3.20 12.25
C ASN A 29 6.60 -3.47 13.66
N VAL A 30 5.39 -4.03 13.75
CA VAL A 30 4.78 -4.39 15.02
C VAL A 30 5.16 -5.83 15.43
N PRO A 31 5.33 -6.10 16.74
CA PRO A 31 5.57 -7.43 17.26
C PRO A 31 4.49 -8.42 16.80
N ARG A 32 4.85 -9.67 16.54
CA ARG A 32 3.91 -10.69 16.01
C ARG A 32 2.64 -10.82 16.85
N ALA A 33 2.74 -10.71 18.17
CA ALA A 33 1.60 -10.79 19.09
C ALA A 33 0.61 -9.61 18.97
N GLN A 34 1.04 -8.48 18.41
CA GLN A 34 0.24 -7.26 18.26
C GLN A 34 -0.10 -6.97 16.80
N ARG A 35 0.25 -7.88 15.87
CA ARG A 35 -0.02 -7.68 14.45
C ARG A 35 -1.54 -7.71 14.21
N PRO A 36 -2.14 -6.61 13.74
CA PRO A 36 -3.53 -6.62 13.32
C PRO A 36 -3.69 -7.56 12.11
N GLU A 37 -4.92 -8.00 11.86
CA GLU A 37 -5.22 -8.71 10.63
C GLU A 37 -4.89 -7.85 9.41
N ARG A 38 -4.28 -8.48 8.40
CA ARG A 38 -3.84 -7.79 7.20
C ARG A 38 -4.98 -7.06 6.51
N GLU A 39 -6.13 -7.71 6.41
CA GLU A 39 -7.34 -7.19 5.75
C GLU A 39 -7.84 -5.91 6.43
N LEU A 40 -7.72 -5.85 7.76
CA LEU A 40 -8.06 -4.66 8.53
C LEU A 40 -7.12 -3.49 8.21
N VAL A 41 -5.81 -3.73 8.11
CA VAL A 41 -4.85 -2.68 7.73
C VAL A 41 -5.09 -2.20 6.29
N VAL A 42 -5.41 -3.11 5.37
CA VAL A 42 -5.76 -2.78 3.98
C VAL A 42 -7.03 -1.93 3.94
N ALA A 43 -8.08 -2.30 4.70
CA ALA A 43 -9.33 -1.54 4.76
C ALA A 43 -9.11 -0.13 5.34
N GLN A 44 -8.29 -0.01 6.39
CA GLN A 44 -7.92 1.29 6.96
C GLN A 44 -7.19 2.18 5.94
N LEU A 45 -6.21 1.63 5.22
CA LEU A 45 -5.47 2.35 4.18
C LEU A 45 -6.37 2.71 2.99
N ALA A 46 -7.30 1.84 2.62
CA ALA A 46 -8.29 2.12 1.57
C ALA A 46 -9.14 3.35 1.94
N GLY A 47 -9.62 3.42 3.18
CA GLY A 47 -10.34 4.59 3.70
C GLY A 47 -9.48 5.86 3.74
N GLU A 48 -8.24 5.77 4.23
CA GLU A 48 -7.34 6.93 4.38
C GLU A 48 -6.91 7.54 3.05
N TYR A 49 -6.72 6.72 2.02
CA TYR A 49 -6.28 7.17 0.70
C TYR A 49 -7.42 7.30 -0.32
N PHE A 50 -8.68 7.11 0.10
CA PHE A 50 -9.87 7.15 -0.77
C PHE A 50 -9.76 6.20 -1.97
N LEU A 51 -9.26 5.00 -1.73
CA LEU A 51 -9.11 3.94 -2.73
C LEU A 51 -10.00 2.75 -2.37
N SER A 52 -10.30 1.89 -3.34
CA SER A 52 -10.84 0.57 -3.03
C SER A 52 -9.74 -0.33 -2.45
N ALA A 53 -10.15 -1.39 -1.74
CA ALA A 53 -9.21 -2.32 -1.10
C ALA A 53 -8.27 -2.99 -2.13
N LYS A 54 -8.80 -3.40 -3.28
CA LYS A 54 -8.03 -4.12 -4.32
C LYS A 54 -6.81 -3.36 -4.85
N PRO A 55 -6.88 -2.08 -5.23
CA PRO A 55 -5.70 -1.25 -5.53
C PRO A 55 -4.68 -1.20 -4.40
N VAL A 56 -5.13 -1.04 -3.15
CA VAL A 56 -4.24 -0.99 -1.98
C VAL A 56 -3.51 -2.32 -1.82
N GLU A 57 -4.22 -3.45 -1.92
CA GLU A 57 -3.63 -4.78 -1.91
C GLU A 57 -2.55 -4.94 -2.99
N LEU A 58 -2.81 -4.50 -4.22
CA LEU A 58 -1.82 -4.57 -5.31
C LEU A 58 -0.59 -3.70 -5.04
N ILE A 59 -0.76 -2.56 -4.38
CA ILE A 59 0.33 -1.66 -4.02
C ILE A 59 1.23 -2.28 -2.94
N VAL A 60 0.63 -2.89 -1.91
CA VAL A 60 1.36 -3.46 -0.77
C VAL A 60 1.79 -4.92 -0.98
N MET A 61 1.14 -5.64 -1.89
CA MET A 61 1.38 -7.05 -2.23
C MET A 61 1.40 -7.24 -3.76
N PRO A 62 2.49 -6.89 -4.45
CA PRO A 62 2.61 -7.21 -5.86
C PRO A 62 2.54 -8.73 -6.05
N LYS A 63 1.75 -9.19 -7.03
CA LYS A 63 1.40 -10.60 -7.32
C LYS A 63 2.57 -11.60 -7.24
N ALA A 64 3.82 -11.16 -7.44
CA ALA A 64 5.02 -11.98 -7.30
C ALA A 64 5.24 -12.59 -5.89
N ARG A 65 4.61 -12.03 -4.83
CA ARG A 65 4.71 -12.57 -3.45
C ARG A 65 3.51 -13.39 -3.01
N GLN A 66 2.54 -13.65 -3.90
CA GLN A 66 1.37 -14.46 -3.58
C GLN A 66 1.65 -15.98 -3.58
N CYS A 67 2.82 -16.38 -4.09
CA CYS A 67 3.24 -17.79 -4.22
C CYS A 67 4.03 -18.34 -3.01
N LEU A 68 4.21 -17.57 -1.93
CA LEU A 68 4.76 -18.08 -0.67
C LEU A 68 3.59 -18.29 0.30
N ARG A 69 2.84 -19.35 0.05
CA ARG A 69 1.97 -20.01 1.03
C ARG A 69 2.48 -21.41 1.22
#